data_AF-A0A7H8M2W0-F1
#
_entry.id   AF-A0A7H8M2W0-F1
#
_cell.length_a   1.000
_cell.length_b   1.000
_cell.length_c   1.000
_cell.angle_alpha   90.00
_cell.angle_beta   90.00
_cell.angle_gamma   90.00
#
_symmetry.space_group_name_H-M   'P 1'
#
loop_
_entity.id
_entity.type
_entity.pdbx_description
1 polymer ?
#
loop_
_entity_poly.entity_id
_entity_poly.type
_entity_poly.pdbx_seq_one_letter_code
_entity_poly.pdbx_strand_id
1 'polypeptide(L)'
;MSRMTARPARIATLEGLREHLQWAIELEHATLPPYLCALYSLDPERNPEAVQVVASVFAEEMLHLALAANLLNAVGGRPRLDVPEMLPPHPRPLPHGDRSLELSLVPFGPEALEAFLRIERPAPPGAPPEDDAYETIGQFYDAVEEGLRGLCDRLGEDAVFTGDPARQVTAAHFRNSAGRLFAVTDLTSALAALEEIVEQGEGTARGEVWDGDRDVFHPERDEVAHYYRFQELKAGRRYRRGDTPESGPTGEPVGVDFGGVRPMRRNPRLADHPPGSEIRAAQEEFNGTYCGILHLLELAFDGSPGMLPVAIGTMYALKAQAEALMSMPDENGATAGPTFEYVPKEARGWSRGEERRVVVLRDGPYVVYGGIPLRRKRKIVSAEGAALTWQTGEDLPTEDVYALCRCGRSGSKPFCDGTHAVAGFDGTESAGVRPYAQLQHVHDGEGISAQRVGELCIHAAFCIGRTRPIAEMLADTADSDVRAEIMGRIDHCPSGSYSYALRRGGETIEADLPQAVSVLAEEDGLASALWVTGRVPVVRSDGLPLETRNRMTLCRCGHSENKPLCDGTHREIGFRDENAP
;
A
#
# COMPACT_ATOMS: atom_id res chain seq x y z
N MET A 1 57.27 2.34 11.02
CA MET A 1 55.83 2.64 11.20
C MET A 1 55.32 3.15 9.86
N SER A 2 54.85 2.23 9.02
CA SER A 2 54.34 2.54 7.68
C SER A 2 52.89 3.00 7.83
N ARG A 3 52.56 4.23 7.43
CA ARG A 3 51.18 4.67 7.26
C ARG A 3 50.63 3.88 6.08
N MET A 4 49.81 2.86 6.34
CA MET A 4 48.91 2.29 5.34
C MET A 4 48.03 3.45 4.87
N THR A 5 48.24 3.87 3.62
CA THR A 5 47.34 4.77 2.92
C THR A 5 46.01 4.06 2.78
N ALA A 6 44.99 4.49 3.53
CA ALA A 6 43.62 4.02 3.34
C ALA A 6 43.24 4.24 1.87
N ARG A 7 42.74 3.20 1.22
CA ARG A 7 42.21 3.27 -0.14
C ARG A 7 41.05 4.28 -0.10
N PRO A 8 40.93 5.21 -1.07
CA PRO A 8 39.79 6.12 -1.08
C PRO A 8 38.50 5.29 -1.15
N ALA A 9 37.53 5.62 -0.30
CA ALA A 9 36.20 5.01 -0.33
C ALA A 9 35.63 5.15 -1.75
N ARG A 10 35.05 4.06 -2.26
CA ARG A 10 34.54 4.02 -3.64
C ARG A 10 33.37 4.99 -3.82
N ILE A 11 32.49 5.04 -2.82
CA ILE A 11 31.43 6.02 -2.69
C ILE A 11 31.97 7.24 -1.92
N ALA A 12 32.34 8.29 -2.64
CA ALA A 12 33.04 9.45 -2.07
C ALA A 12 32.17 10.71 -1.91
N THR A 13 30.92 10.72 -2.37
CA THR A 13 30.04 11.91 -2.31
C THR A 13 28.67 11.54 -1.74
N LEU A 14 27.97 12.51 -1.16
CA LEU A 14 26.59 12.32 -0.71
C LEU A 14 25.65 11.97 -1.87
N GLU A 15 25.88 12.56 -3.04
CA GLU A 15 25.13 12.22 -4.25
C GLU A 15 25.37 10.77 -4.67
N GLY A 16 26.63 10.33 -4.69
CA GLY A 16 26.98 8.95 -4.96
C GLY A 16 26.37 7.99 -3.94
N LEU A 17 26.40 8.32 -2.64
CA LEU A 17 25.76 7.49 -1.62
C LEU A 17 24.25 7.36 -1.84
N ARG A 18 23.56 8.46 -2.16
CA ARG A 18 22.13 8.44 -2.48
C ARG A 18 21.82 7.62 -3.73
N GLU A 19 22.66 7.70 -4.75
CA GLU A 19 22.55 6.88 -5.96
C GLU A 19 22.68 5.38 -5.63
N HIS A 20 23.69 4.99 -4.86
CA HIS A 20 23.89 3.58 -4.49
C HIS A 20 22.79 3.09 -3.54
N LEU A 21 22.26 3.91 -2.65
CA LEU A 21 21.10 3.53 -1.84
C LEU A 21 19.82 3.37 -2.68
N GLN A 22 19.66 4.12 -3.78
CA GLN A 22 18.60 3.85 -4.75
C GLN A 22 18.85 2.54 -5.51
N TRP A 23 20.12 2.22 -5.83
CA TRP A 23 20.49 0.93 -6.43
C TRP A 23 20.23 -0.24 -5.47
N ALA A 24 20.41 -0.05 -4.17
CA ALA A 24 20.02 -1.04 -3.15
C ALA A 24 18.52 -1.33 -3.24
N ILE A 25 17.67 -0.31 -3.29
CA ILE A 25 16.21 -0.48 -3.48
C ILE A 25 15.89 -1.21 -4.79
N GLU A 26 16.59 -0.88 -5.89
CA GLU A 26 16.44 -1.56 -7.18
C GLU A 26 16.85 -3.04 -7.12
N LEU A 27 17.91 -3.35 -6.37
CA LEU A 27 18.44 -4.69 -6.16
C LEU A 27 17.46 -5.54 -5.36
N GLU A 28 17.10 -5.11 -4.15
CA GLU A 28 16.14 -5.84 -3.28
C GLU A 28 14.81 -6.06 -4.00
N HIS A 29 14.33 -5.05 -4.74
CA HIS A 29 13.10 -5.22 -5.51
C HIS A 29 13.25 -6.23 -6.66
N ALA A 30 14.41 -6.30 -7.31
CA ALA A 30 14.61 -7.18 -8.47
C ALA A 30 14.54 -8.67 -8.13
N THR A 31 14.78 -9.05 -6.88
CA THR A 31 14.67 -10.44 -6.39
C THR A 31 13.20 -10.84 -6.14
N LEU A 32 12.32 -9.89 -5.84
CA LEU A 32 10.93 -10.15 -5.46
C LEU A 32 10.08 -10.84 -6.57
N PRO A 33 10.08 -10.39 -7.86
CA PRO A 33 9.25 -11.04 -8.88
C PRO A 33 9.61 -12.52 -9.12
N PRO A 34 10.90 -12.92 -9.24
CA PRO A 34 11.28 -14.33 -9.27
C PRO A 34 10.81 -15.13 -8.04
N TYR A 35 10.99 -14.58 -6.82
CA TYR A 35 10.53 -15.24 -5.59
C TYR A 35 9.01 -15.42 -5.56
N LEU A 36 8.23 -14.41 -5.95
CA LEU A 36 6.78 -14.49 -6.03
C LEU A 36 6.29 -15.52 -7.07
N CYS A 37 6.95 -15.58 -8.24
CA CYS A 37 6.65 -16.59 -9.26
C CYS A 37 6.87 -18.01 -8.73
N ALA A 38 7.98 -18.26 -8.04
CA ALA A 38 8.24 -19.56 -7.45
C ALA A 38 7.27 -19.85 -6.30
N LEU A 39 7.08 -18.91 -5.37
CA LEU A 39 6.20 -19.07 -4.21
C LEU A 39 4.77 -19.44 -4.61
N TYR A 40 4.16 -18.70 -5.54
CA TYR A 40 2.75 -18.94 -5.90
C TYR A 40 2.55 -20.09 -6.87
N SER A 41 3.62 -20.64 -7.44
CA SER A 41 3.56 -21.89 -8.20
C SER A 41 3.49 -23.13 -7.28
N LEU A 42 3.90 -23.00 -6.02
CA LEU A 42 3.84 -24.08 -5.03
C LEU A 42 2.41 -24.32 -4.53
N ASP A 43 2.05 -25.60 -4.40
CA ASP A 43 0.86 -26.02 -3.66
C ASP A 43 1.20 -26.11 -2.16
N PRO A 44 0.58 -25.31 -1.28
CA PRO A 44 0.87 -25.31 0.16
C PRO A 44 0.56 -26.62 0.88
N GLU A 45 -0.37 -27.44 0.38
CA GLU A 45 -0.67 -28.75 0.98
C GLU A 45 0.38 -29.79 0.61
N ARG A 46 0.91 -29.72 -0.61
CA ARG A 46 1.93 -30.67 -1.11
C ARG A 46 3.35 -30.27 -0.76
N ASN A 47 3.62 -28.97 -0.64
CA ASN A 47 4.96 -28.40 -0.44
C ASN A 47 5.00 -27.39 0.71
N PRO A 48 4.52 -27.71 1.92
CA PRO A 48 4.45 -26.75 3.03
C PRO A 48 5.82 -26.18 3.40
N GLU A 49 6.88 -26.99 3.35
CA GLU A 49 8.24 -26.60 3.74
C GLU A 49 8.87 -25.64 2.73
N ALA A 50 8.68 -25.88 1.42
CA ALA A 50 9.16 -24.98 0.38
C ALA A 50 8.38 -23.65 0.40
N VAL A 51 7.06 -23.69 0.62
CA VAL A 51 6.24 -22.48 0.77
C VAL A 51 6.74 -21.65 1.95
N GLN A 52 7.00 -22.29 3.09
CA GLN A 52 7.51 -21.63 4.28
C GLN A 52 8.84 -20.91 4.01
N VAL A 53 9.82 -21.61 3.43
CA VAL A 53 11.15 -21.07 3.15
C VAL A 53 11.09 -19.91 2.14
N VAL A 54 10.40 -20.08 1.02
CA VAL A 54 10.35 -19.02 -0.01
C VAL A 54 9.55 -17.82 0.51
N ALA A 55 8.51 -18.05 1.32
CA ALA A 55 7.73 -16.96 1.92
C ALA A 55 8.51 -16.19 2.99
N SER A 56 9.34 -16.84 3.81
CA SER A 56 10.17 -16.13 4.80
C SER A 56 11.23 -15.27 4.13
N VAL A 57 11.96 -15.84 3.15
CA VAL A 57 12.93 -15.06 2.35
C VAL A 57 12.25 -13.88 1.66
N PHE A 58 11.09 -14.08 1.01
CA PHE A 58 10.36 -12.96 0.41
C PHE A 58 9.99 -11.87 1.42
N ALA A 59 9.61 -12.23 2.64
CA ALA A 59 9.26 -11.27 3.69
C ALA A 59 10.49 -10.47 4.18
N GLU A 60 11.66 -11.11 4.24
CA GLU A 60 12.95 -10.50 4.59
C GLU A 60 13.44 -9.57 3.48
N GLU A 61 13.35 -9.96 2.21
CA GLU A 61 13.68 -9.08 1.07
C GLU A 61 12.78 -7.82 1.02
N MET A 62 11.50 -7.96 1.42
CA MET A 62 10.61 -6.81 1.61
C MET A 62 11.03 -5.91 2.78
N LEU A 63 11.62 -6.48 3.84
CA LEU A 63 12.22 -5.72 4.93
C LEU A 63 13.49 -5.00 4.44
N HIS A 64 14.36 -5.67 3.68
CA HIS A 64 15.58 -5.10 3.11
C HIS A 64 15.25 -3.89 2.23
N LEU A 65 14.28 -4.03 1.33
CA LEU A 65 13.76 -2.92 0.52
C LEU A 65 13.35 -1.72 1.39
N ALA A 66 12.66 -1.96 2.50
CA ALA A 66 12.20 -0.92 3.40
C ALA A 66 13.35 -0.27 4.19
N LEU A 67 14.34 -1.05 4.63
CA LEU A 67 15.54 -0.55 5.30
C LEU A 67 16.43 0.26 4.35
N ALA A 68 16.63 -0.20 3.11
CA ALA A 68 17.31 0.56 2.06
C ALA A 68 16.62 1.89 1.77
N ALA A 69 15.28 1.90 1.74
CA ALA A 69 14.50 3.13 1.62
C ALA A 69 14.65 4.06 2.84
N ASN A 70 14.66 3.52 4.07
CA ASN A 70 14.92 4.30 5.28
C ASN A 70 16.33 4.91 5.27
N LEU A 71 17.36 4.16 4.86
CA LEU A 71 18.73 4.62 4.67
C LEU A 71 18.80 5.77 3.68
N LEU A 72 18.19 5.63 2.50
CA LEU A 72 18.15 6.67 1.47
C LEU A 72 17.48 7.95 1.99
N ASN A 73 16.35 7.82 2.69
CA ASN A 73 15.69 8.95 3.32
C ASN A 73 16.57 9.63 4.36
N ALA A 74 17.22 8.86 5.23
CA ALA A 74 18.00 9.37 6.35
C ALA A 74 19.14 10.27 5.86
N VAL A 75 19.75 9.95 4.72
CA VAL A 75 20.80 10.76 4.09
C VAL A 75 20.26 11.88 3.19
N GLY A 76 18.97 12.18 3.25
CA GLY A 76 18.31 13.26 2.51
C GLY A 76 17.98 12.95 1.05
N GLY A 77 18.00 11.67 0.66
CA GLY A 77 17.48 11.20 -0.62
C GLY A 77 15.97 10.98 -0.60
N ARG A 78 15.41 10.58 -1.75
CA ARG A 78 13.99 10.26 -1.91
C ARG A 78 13.86 8.92 -2.66
N PRO A 79 13.40 7.85 -1.99
CA PRO A 79 13.14 6.57 -2.65
C PRO A 79 12.20 6.70 -3.84
N ARG A 80 12.55 6.05 -4.95
CA ARG A 80 11.68 5.89 -6.12
C ARG A 80 11.45 4.42 -6.37
N LEU A 81 10.17 4.03 -6.43
CA LEU A 81 9.74 2.66 -6.70
C LEU A 81 8.75 2.60 -7.86
N ASP A 82 7.98 3.67 -8.08
CA ASP A 82 6.96 3.72 -9.12
C ASP A 82 7.47 4.42 -10.39
N VAL A 83 8.50 3.82 -10.97
CA VAL A 83 9.16 4.29 -12.20
C VAL A 83 9.48 3.11 -13.13
N PRO A 84 9.49 3.29 -14.46
CA PRO A 84 9.75 2.21 -15.43
C PRO A 84 11.07 1.44 -15.17
N GLU A 85 12.08 2.14 -14.65
CA GLU A 85 13.42 1.60 -14.37
C GLU A 85 13.42 0.52 -13.27
N MET A 86 12.39 0.48 -12.41
CA MET A 86 12.22 -0.58 -11.42
C MET A 86 11.70 -1.88 -12.03
N LEU A 87 11.02 -1.81 -13.19
CA LEU A 87 10.42 -2.94 -13.89
C LEU A 87 10.87 -3.10 -15.35
N PRO A 88 12.18 -3.21 -15.63
CA PRO A 88 12.63 -3.63 -16.95
C PRO A 88 12.14 -5.06 -17.27
N PRO A 89 11.88 -5.38 -18.55
CA PRO A 89 11.29 -6.65 -18.95
C PRO A 89 12.15 -7.87 -18.57
N HIS A 90 11.50 -8.97 -18.22
CA HIS A 90 12.15 -10.27 -17.98
C HIS A 90 12.32 -11.10 -19.29
N PRO A 91 13.35 -11.96 -19.38
CA PRO A 91 14.44 -12.07 -18.41
C PRO A 91 15.43 -10.90 -18.51
N ARG A 92 16.14 -10.62 -17.42
CA ARG A 92 17.07 -9.48 -17.28
C ARG A 92 18.26 -9.85 -16.41
N PRO A 93 19.43 -9.21 -16.54
CA PRO A 93 20.50 -9.35 -15.55
C PRO A 93 20.09 -8.76 -14.18
N LEU A 94 20.75 -9.24 -13.12
CA LEU A 94 20.73 -8.58 -11.81
C LEU A 94 21.20 -7.11 -11.97
N PRO A 95 20.48 -6.12 -11.42
CA PRO A 95 20.87 -4.71 -11.56
C PRO A 95 22.20 -4.45 -10.83
N HIS A 96 23.11 -3.71 -11.48
CA HIS A 96 24.40 -3.25 -10.92
C HIS A 96 25.38 -4.36 -10.46
N GLY A 97 25.00 -5.63 -10.50
CA GLY A 97 25.85 -6.77 -10.13
C GLY A 97 26.41 -7.54 -11.33
N ASP A 98 26.85 -8.77 -11.08
CA ASP A 98 27.34 -9.69 -12.12
C ASP A 98 26.26 -9.92 -13.21
N ARG A 99 26.55 -9.40 -14.40
CA ARG A 99 25.67 -9.50 -15.57
C ARG A 99 25.50 -10.94 -16.10
N SER A 100 26.28 -11.90 -15.58
CA SER A 100 26.11 -13.32 -15.88
C SER A 100 24.91 -13.96 -15.15
N LEU A 101 24.38 -13.29 -14.11
CA LEU A 101 23.21 -13.74 -13.38
C LEU A 101 21.94 -13.16 -14.01
N GLU A 102 21.21 -13.99 -14.74
CA GLU A 102 19.94 -13.65 -15.35
C GLU A 102 18.76 -13.99 -14.41
N LEU A 103 17.95 -12.99 -14.11
CA LEU A 103 16.68 -13.08 -13.43
C LEU A 103 15.59 -13.47 -14.44
N SER A 104 15.10 -14.70 -14.31
CA SER A 104 13.97 -15.23 -15.07
C SER A 104 12.75 -15.44 -14.15
N LEU A 105 11.56 -15.25 -14.71
CA LEU A 105 10.29 -15.61 -14.08
C LEU A 105 9.97 -17.07 -14.41
N VAL A 106 10.16 -17.95 -13.43
CA VAL A 106 9.96 -19.40 -13.55
C VAL A 106 9.18 -19.94 -12.37
N PRO A 107 8.43 -21.05 -12.53
CA PRO A 107 7.85 -21.74 -11.37
C PRO A 107 8.96 -22.32 -10.49
N PHE A 108 8.61 -22.68 -9.26
CA PHE A 108 9.51 -23.32 -8.33
C PHE A 108 10.03 -24.64 -8.92
N GLY A 109 11.34 -24.87 -8.80
CA GLY A 109 11.96 -26.04 -9.42
C GLY A 109 13.48 -25.96 -9.33
N PRO A 110 14.18 -26.95 -9.92
CA PRO A 110 15.64 -26.98 -9.92
C PRO A 110 16.28 -25.71 -10.52
N GLU A 111 15.66 -25.13 -11.55
CA GLU A 111 16.14 -23.90 -12.16
C GLU A 111 15.98 -22.68 -11.23
N ALA A 112 14.79 -22.51 -10.64
CA ALA A 112 14.54 -21.43 -9.69
C ALA A 112 15.50 -21.52 -8.50
N LEU A 113 15.66 -22.70 -7.92
CA LEU A 113 16.59 -22.93 -6.80
C LEU A 113 18.04 -22.62 -7.15
N GLU A 114 18.49 -22.95 -8.36
CA GLU A 114 19.84 -22.58 -8.80
C GLU A 114 20.00 -21.07 -8.96
N ALA A 115 18.99 -20.38 -9.48
CA ALA A 115 19.00 -18.93 -9.56
C ALA A 115 19.05 -18.29 -8.17
N PHE A 116 18.23 -18.76 -7.22
CA PHE A 116 18.18 -18.26 -5.85
C PHE A 116 19.51 -18.45 -5.12
N LEU A 117 20.14 -19.63 -5.24
CA LEU A 117 21.47 -19.87 -4.69
C LEU A 117 22.57 -19.00 -5.32
N ARG A 118 22.38 -18.50 -6.54
CA ARG A 118 23.32 -17.57 -7.16
C ARG A 118 23.09 -16.13 -6.70
N ILE A 119 21.83 -15.74 -6.49
CA ILE A 119 21.46 -14.42 -5.95
C ILE A 119 22.04 -14.29 -4.54
N GLU A 120 21.71 -15.25 -3.67
CA GLU A 120 22.06 -15.18 -2.24
C GLU A 120 23.49 -15.64 -1.93
N ARG A 121 24.34 -15.80 -2.94
CA ARG A 121 25.67 -16.37 -2.72
C ARG A 121 26.46 -15.46 -1.76
N PRO A 122 26.96 -16.00 -0.62
CA PRO A 122 27.70 -15.19 0.32
C PRO A 122 29.04 -14.73 -0.26
N ALA A 123 29.46 -13.52 0.11
CA ALA A 123 30.77 -13.01 -0.23
C ALA A 123 31.88 -13.89 0.35
N PRO A 124 32.93 -14.23 -0.43
CA PRO A 124 34.09 -14.92 0.12
C PRO A 124 34.69 -14.15 1.32
N PRO A 125 35.18 -14.82 2.37
CA PRO A 125 35.82 -14.15 3.49
C PRO A 125 36.96 -13.22 3.03
N GLY A 126 36.86 -11.93 3.35
CA GLY A 126 37.82 -10.90 2.94
C GLY A 126 37.69 -10.43 1.49
N ALA A 127 36.60 -10.77 0.79
CA ALA A 127 36.28 -10.17 -0.50
C ALA A 127 36.22 -8.63 -0.38
N PRO A 128 36.79 -7.89 -1.35
CA PRO A 128 36.79 -6.44 -1.28
C PRO A 128 35.36 -5.90 -1.52
N PRO A 129 35.03 -4.74 -0.93
CA PRO A 129 33.82 -4.00 -1.26
C PRO A 129 33.82 -3.59 -2.73
N GLU A 130 32.67 -3.67 -3.42
CA GLU A 130 32.49 -3.35 -4.84
C GLU A 130 31.21 -2.51 -5.01
N ASP A 131 31.33 -1.32 -5.61
CA ASP A 131 30.25 -0.33 -5.74
C ASP A 131 29.44 -0.46 -7.04
N ASP A 132 30.01 -1.10 -8.07
CA ASP A 132 29.36 -1.48 -9.33
C ASP A 132 29.96 -2.81 -9.81
N ALA A 133 29.21 -3.57 -10.60
CA ALA A 133 29.55 -4.89 -11.11
C ALA A 133 30.04 -5.87 -10.01
N TYR A 134 29.42 -5.81 -8.83
CA TYR A 134 29.73 -6.68 -7.70
C TYR A 134 29.39 -8.15 -7.99
N GLU A 135 30.14 -9.08 -7.39
CA GLU A 135 29.91 -10.52 -7.57
C GLU A 135 28.87 -11.07 -6.56
N THR A 136 28.75 -10.42 -5.40
CA THR A 136 27.86 -10.80 -4.29
C THR A 136 27.23 -9.55 -3.66
N ILE A 137 26.01 -9.70 -3.13
CA ILE A 137 25.24 -8.59 -2.55
C ILE A 137 25.96 -7.99 -1.32
N GLY A 138 26.65 -8.81 -0.52
CA GLY A 138 27.44 -8.36 0.62
C GLY A 138 28.61 -7.45 0.23
N GLN A 139 29.25 -7.64 -0.93
CA GLN A 139 30.30 -6.72 -1.41
C GLN A 139 29.74 -5.33 -1.74
N PHE A 140 28.50 -5.29 -2.23
CA PHE A 140 27.81 -4.04 -2.52
C PHE A 140 27.46 -3.28 -1.23
N TYR A 141 26.88 -3.97 -0.25
CA TYR A 141 26.58 -3.35 1.03
C TYR A 141 27.82 -2.95 1.83
N ASP A 142 28.92 -3.70 1.73
CA ASP A 142 30.21 -3.27 2.27
C ASP A 142 30.66 -1.92 1.68
N ALA A 143 30.44 -1.69 0.37
CA ALA A 143 30.83 -0.46 -0.29
C ALA A 143 29.97 0.72 0.19
N VAL A 144 28.67 0.47 0.42
CA VAL A 144 27.74 1.43 1.04
C VAL A 144 28.16 1.75 2.47
N GLU A 145 28.52 0.75 3.28
CA GLU A 145 29.04 0.93 4.63
C GLU A 145 30.32 1.79 4.65
N GLU A 146 31.32 1.44 3.81
CA GLU A 146 32.56 2.22 3.68
C GLU A 146 32.27 3.67 3.27
N GLY A 147 31.31 3.87 2.34
CA GLY A 147 30.85 5.18 1.91
C GLY A 147 30.25 6.00 3.04
N LEU A 148 29.32 5.42 3.82
CA LEU A 148 28.68 6.06 4.97
C LEU A 148 29.71 6.46 6.03
N ARG A 149 30.58 5.54 6.45
CA ARG A 149 31.63 5.81 7.43
C ARG A 149 32.57 6.92 6.94
N GLY A 150 33.07 6.81 5.71
CA GLY A 150 34.00 7.77 5.12
C GLY A 150 33.39 9.16 4.92
N LEU A 151 32.09 9.25 4.64
CA LEU A 151 31.37 10.53 4.57
C LEU A 151 31.17 11.14 5.96
N CYS A 152 30.79 10.35 6.96
CA CYS A 152 30.63 10.82 8.34
C CYS A 152 31.96 11.33 8.91
N ASP A 153 33.06 10.60 8.70
CA ASP A 153 34.40 11.00 9.15
C ASP A 153 34.85 12.34 8.55
N ARG A 154 34.45 12.63 7.31
CA ARG A 154 34.90 13.82 6.57
C ARG A 154 33.97 15.03 6.70
N LEU A 155 32.66 14.80 6.72
CA LEU A 155 31.64 15.85 6.69
C LEU A 155 30.99 16.09 8.07
N GLY A 156 31.08 15.11 8.98
CA GLY A 156 30.29 15.05 10.20
C GLY A 156 28.93 14.40 9.96
N GLU A 157 28.43 13.71 10.97
CA GLU A 157 27.19 12.93 10.93
C GLU A 157 25.95 13.80 10.61
N ASP A 158 25.82 14.97 11.25
CA ASP A 158 24.73 15.94 11.00
C ASP A 158 24.67 16.43 9.54
N ALA A 159 25.80 16.42 8.83
CA ALA A 159 25.86 16.82 7.42
C ALA A 159 25.52 15.67 6.46
N VAL A 160 25.61 14.42 6.93
CA VAL A 160 25.23 13.23 6.17
C VAL A 160 23.75 12.92 6.39
N PHE A 161 23.31 12.84 7.64
CA PHE A 161 21.96 12.49 8.05
C PHE A 161 21.04 13.72 8.07
N THR A 162 20.71 14.20 6.88
CA THR A 162 19.92 15.43 6.65
C THR A 162 18.45 15.16 6.34
N GLY A 163 18.04 13.89 6.35
CA GLY A 163 16.68 13.45 6.09
C GLY A 163 15.66 13.95 7.09
N ASP A 164 14.41 14.06 6.66
CA ASP A 164 13.29 14.34 7.55
C ASP A 164 12.89 13.07 8.33
N PRO A 165 13.02 13.04 9.68
CA PRO A 165 12.67 11.87 10.48
C PRO A 165 11.20 11.45 10.35
N ALA A 166 10.30 12.35 9.95
CA ALA A 166 8.88 12.02 9.74
C ALA A 166 8.64 11.08 8.54
N ARG A 167 9.65 10.89 7.68
CA ARG A 167 9.59 9.96 6.53
C ARG A 167 10.06 8.56 6.87
N GLN A 168 10.68 8.37 8.02
CA GLN A 168 11.17 7.06 8.44
C GLN A 168 9.98 6.14 8.69
N VAL A 169 10.00 4.99 8.05
CA VAL A 169 8.98 3.97 8.28
C VAL A 169 9.42 3.10 9.43
N THR A 170 8.54 2.95 10.41
CA THR A 170 8.68 1.98 11.48
C THR A 170 7.45 1.11 11.45
N ALA A 171 7.60 -0.19 11.64
CA ALA A 171 6.44 -1.06 11.59
C ALA A 171 6.47 -2.11 12.69
N ALA A 172 5.34 -2.19 13.39
CA ALA A 172 5.03 -3.29 14.27
C ALA A 172 4.85 -4.63 13.52
N HIS A 173 4.53 -4.58 12.22
CA HIS A 173 4.08 -5.75 11.45
C HIS A 173 5.23 -6.69 11.07
N PHE A 174 6.46 -6.18 10.92
CA PHE A 174 7.63 -7.05 10.67
C PHE A 174 8.10 -7.81 11.91
N ARG A 175 7.73 -7.36 13.14
CA ARG A 175 8.23 -7.90 14.42
C ARG A 175 8.02 -9.40 14.65
N ASN A 176 7.10 -10.03 13.90
CA ASN A 176 6.77 -11.44 14.07
C ASN A 176 7.08 -12.30 12.85
N SER A 177 7.67 -11.75 11.77
CA SER A 177 7.70 -12.46 10.49
C SER A 177 8.97 -12.35 9.64
N ALA A 178 9.92 -11.45 9.95
CA ALA A 178 11.11 -11.26 9.09
C ALA A 178 12.25 -10.40 9.69
N GLY A 179 12.26 -10.09 10.99
CA GLY A 179 13.22 -9.14 11.57
C GLY A 179 12.62 -7.77 11.94
N ARG A 180 13.45 -6.74 12.08
CA ARG A 180 13.04 -5.44 12.66
C ARG A 180 13.13 -4.28 11.67
N LEU A 181 11.97 -3.74 11.28
CA LEU A 181 11.91 -2.42 10.61
C LEU A 181 11.97 -1.29 11.64
N PHE A 182 13.07 -0.52 11.64
CA PHE A 182 13.28 0.63 12.51
C PHE A 182 13.74 1.88 11.74
N ALA A 183 13.63 3.03 12.41
CA ALA A 183 14.03 4.31 11.85
C ALA A 183 15.56 4.45 11.85
N VAL A 184 16.10 4.94 10.74
CA VAL A 184 17.51 5.31 10.60
C VAL A 184 17.62 6.83 10.73
N THR A 185 18.39 7.27 11.71
CA THR A 185 18.54 8.71 12.04
C THR A 185 19.99 9.15 12.18
N ASP A 186 20.91 8.20 12.23
CA ASP A 186 22.32 8.41 12.55
C ASP A 186 23.15 7.24 11.98
N LEU A 187 24.47 7.34 12.07
CA LEU A 187 25.41 6.33 11.58
C LEU A 187 25.23 5.01 12.31
N THR A 188 24.93 5.04 13.62
CA THR A 188 24.76 3.81 14.41
C THR A 188 23.57 3.01 13.92
N SER A 189 22.42 3.65 13.76
CA SER A 189 21.20 3.04 13.21
C SER A 189 21.35 2.69 11.73
N ALA A 190 22.13 3.44 10.95
CA ALA A 190 22.41 3.10 9.56
C ALA A 190 23.24 1.81 9.44
N LEU A 191 24.27 1.67 10.26
CA LEU A 191 25.09 0.45 10.31
C LEU A 191 24.29 -0.75 10.78
N ALA A 192 23.41 -0.58 11.78
CA ALA A 192 22.51 -1.64 12.22
C ALA A 192 21.53 -2.07 11.11
N ALA A 193 21.07 -1.15 10.26
CA ALA A 193 20.21 -1.48 9.13
C ALA A 193 20.96 -2.26 8.05
N LEU A 194 22.22 -1.91 7.78
CA LEU A 194 23.07 -2.67 6.85
C LEU A 194 23.43 -4.05 7.38
N GLU A 195 23.72 -4.15 8.67
CA GLU A 195 23.98 -5.41 9.37
C GLU A 195 22.77 -6.35 9.23
N GLU A 196 21.55 -5.89 9.55
CA GLU A 196 20.33 -6.70 9.39
C GLU A 196 20.18 -7.24 7.95
N ILE A 197 20.37 -6.40 6.92
CA ILE A 197 20.25 -6.82 5.51
C ILE A 197 21.29 -7.89 5.14
N VAL A 198 22.55 -7.69 5.54
CA VAL A 198 23.64 -8.60 5.17
C VAL A 198 23.56 -9.90 5.97
N GLU A 199 23.21 -9.85 7.26
CA GLU A 199 23.10 -11.03 8.11
C GLU A 199 21.99 -11.98 7.66
N GLN A 200 20.83 -11.45 7.25
CA GLN A 200 19.73 -12.27 6.74
C GLN A 200 20.05 -12.91 5.37
N GLY A 201 20.72 -12.18 4.48
CA GLY A 201 21.14 -12.71 3.17
C GLY A 201 22.29 -13.74 3.27
N GLU A 202 23.39 -13.36 3.92
CA GLU A 202 24.67 -14.10 3.89
C GLU A 202 25.08 -14.78 5.22
N GLY A 203 24.51 -14.38 6.36
CA GLY A 203 24.82 -14.89 7.71
C GLY A 203 25.67 -13.94 8.59
N THR A 204 25.62 -14.14 9.91
CA THR A 204 26.22 -13.30 10.98
C THR A 204 27.74 -13.11 10.93
N ALA A 205 28.45 -14.05 10.34
CA ALA A 205 29.88 -13.93 10.05
C ALA A 205 30.16 -14.69 8.76
N ARG A 206 30.84 -14.07 7.78
CA ARG A 206 31.21 -14.72 6.50
C ARG A 206 31.87 -16.08 6.76
N GLY A 207 31.08 -17.17 6.67
CA GLY A 207 31.49 -18.53 7.05
C GLY A 207 30.61 -19.26 8.08
N GLU A 208 29.61 -18.62 8.69
CA GLU A 208 28.57 -19.27 9.50
C GLU A 208 27.26 -19.38 8.73
N VAL A 209 26.50 -20.45 8.97
CA VAL A 209 25.23 -20.67 8.26
C VAL A 209 24.05 -19.91 8.88
N TRP A 210 24.22 -19.37 10.09
CA TRP A 210 23.14 -18.81 10.91
C TRP A 210 23.06 -17.28 10.73
N ASP A 211 21.83 -16.79 10.63
CA ASP A 211 21.51 -15.34 10.52
C ASP A 211 21.31 -14.66 11.88
N GLY A 212 21.32 -15.43 12.98
CA GLY A 212 21.16 -14.91 14.35
C GLY A 212 19.71 -14.76 14.81
N ASP A 213 18.75 -14.97 13.91
CA ASP A 213 17.33 -14.89 14.17
C ASP A 213 16.72 -16.26 14.56
N ARG A 214 15.45 -16.22 14.97
CA ARG A 214 14.63 -17.40 15.27
C ARG A 214 13.68 -17.65 14.12
N ASP A 215 13.57 -18.92 13.72
CA ASP A 215 12.63 -19.33 12.68
C ASP A 215 11.22 -18.84 13.03
N VAL A 216 10.66 -18.06 12.12
CA VAL A 216 9.37 -17.39 12.24
C VAL A 216 8.23 -18.36 12.53
N PHE A 217 8.27 -19.55 11.94
CA PHE A 217 7.23 -20.57 12.07
C PHE A 217 7.55 -21.59 13.16
N HIS A 218 8.83 -21.70 13.53
CA HIS A 218 9.34 -22.59 14.57
C HIS A 218 10.28 -21.83 15.53
N PRO A 219 9.75 -20.98 16.44
CA PRO A 219 10.56 -20.10 17.29
C PRO A 219 11.57 -20.82 18.20
N GLU A 220 11.43 -22.14 18.37
CA GLU A 220 12.39 -23.00 19.05
C GLU A 220 13.68 -23.26 18.26
N ARG A 221 13.72 -22.92 16.97
CA ARG A 221 14.84 -23.15 16.05
C ARG A 221 15.61 -21.85 15.81
N ASP A 222 16.90 -21.98 15.55
CA ASP A 222 17.70 -20.87 15.01
C ASP A 222 17.49 -20.87 13.49
N GLU A 223 17.49 -19.69 12.87
CA GLU A 223 17.31 -19.54 11.43
C GLU A 223 18.66 -19.45 10.71
N VAL A 224 18.69 -19.97 9.48
CA VAL A 224 19.88 -19.92 8.63
C VAL A 224 19.69 -18.84 7.58
N ALA A 225 20.77 -18.22 7.11
CA ALA A 225 20.69 -17.18 6.09
C ALA A 225 20.08 -17.70 4.77
N HIS A 226 19.60 -16.80 3.91
CA HIS A 226 18.80 -17.14 2.72
C HIS A 226 19.44 -18.21 1.84
N TYR A 227 20.73 -18.07 1.53
CA TYR A 227 21.50 -19.04 0.76
C TYR A 227 21.34 -20.47 1.31
N TYR A 228 21.49 -20.60 2.63
CA TYR A 228 21.45 -21.87 3.31
C TYR A 228 20.02 -22.42 3.36
N ARG A 229 18.99 -21.58 3.50
CA ARG A 229 17.57 -22.02 3.40
C ARG A 229 17.28 -22.63 2.03
N PHE A 230 17.73 -21.99 0.94
CA PHE A 230 17.57 -22.57 -0.40
C PHE A 230 18.41 -23.84 -0.59
N GLN A 231 19.58 -23.91 0.07
CA GLN A 231 20.40 -25.11 0.06
C GLN A 231 19.71 -26.27 0.80
N GLU A 232 18.95 -26.02 1.87
CA GLU A 232 18.15 -27.05 2.55
C GLU A 232 17.14 -27.69 1.59
N LEU A 233 16.42 -26.87 0.82
CA LEU A 233 15.48 -27.34 -0.20
C LEU A 233 16.17 -28.15 -1.31
N LYS A 234 17.34 -27.70 -1.76
CA LYS A 234 18.12 -28.39 -2.79
C LYS A 234 18.72 -29.71 -2.29
N ALA A 235 19.17 -29.75 -1.04
CA ALA A 235 19.76 -30.94 -0.42
C ALA A 235 18.70 -31.92 0.13
N GLY A 236 17.46 -31.46 0.30
CA GLY A 236 16.37 -32.20 0.93
C GLY A 236 16.61 -32.47 2.41
N ARG A 237 17.31 -31.55 3.10
CA ARG A 237 17.69 -31.69 4.51
C ARG A 237 17.96 -30.33 5.16
N ARG A 238 17.59 -30.20 6.44
CA ARG A 238 17.83 -29.00 7.26
C ARG A 238 19.24 -28.93 7.82
N TYR A 239 19.72 -27.73 8.06
CA TYR A 239 20.87 -27.47 8.90
C TYR A 239 20.54 -27.73 10.37
N ARG A 240 21.54 -28.13 11.14
CA ARG A 240 21.47 -28.19 12.61
C ARG A 240 22.73 -27.61 13.22
N ARG A 241 22.65 -27.19 14.49
CA ARG A 241 23.81 -26.66 15.23
C ARG A 241 25.03 -27.57 15.10
N GLY A 242 26.14 -26.99 14.68
CA GLY A 242 27.41 -27.69 14.44
C GLY A 242 27.68 -28.03 12.96
N ASP A 243 26.69 -27.90 12.09
CA ASP A 243 26.92 -27.90 10.64
C ASP A 243 27.62 -26.59 10.22
N THR A 244 28.44 -26.69 9.17
CA THR A 244 29.17 -25.57 8.54
C THR A 244 28.83 -25.49 7.05
N PRO A 245 29.18 -24.40 6.36
CA PRO A 245 29.00 -24.30 4.91
C PRO A 245 29.65 -25.47 4.15
N GLU A 246 30.78 -25.99 4.63
CA GLU A 246 31.50 -27.11 4.02
C GLU A 246 30.89 -28.47 4.35
N SER A 247 30.34 -28.66 5.55
CA SER A 247 29.69 -29.93 5.91
C SER A 247 28.36 -30.12 5.19
N GLY A 248 27.67 -29.01 4.91
CA GLY A 248 26.29 -29.00 4.45
C GLY A 248 25.30 -29.45 5.54
N PRO A 249 24.00 -29.53 5.20
CA PRO A 249 22.95 -29.81 6.16
C PRO A 249 22.89 -31.30 6.55
N THR A 250 22.92 -31.59 7.86
CA THR A 250 22.86 -32.97 8.40
C THR A 250 21.65 -33.24 9.30
N GLY A 251 20.71 -32.30 9.37
CA GLY A 251 19.49 -32.33 10.17
C GLY A 251 18.33 -33.12 9.55
N GLU A 252 17.10 -32.70 9.91
CA GLU A 252 15.86 -33.36 9.50
C GLU A 252 15.67 -33.33 7.97
N PRO A 253 15.11 -34.39 7.35
CA PRO A 253 14.76 -34.36 5.94
C PRO A 253 13.77 -33.23 5.60
N VAL A 254 13.92 -32.65 4.42
CA VAL A 254 12.97 -31.68 3.84
C VAL A 254 12.45 -32.25 2.52
N GLY A 255 11.13 -32.35 2.39
CA GLY A 255 10.46 -32.91 1.23
C GLY A 255 10.04 -31.83 0.25
N VAL A 256 10.37 -32.03 -1.03
CA VAL A 256 9.84 -31.22 -2.12
C VAL A 256 9.20 -32.13 -3.16
N ASP A 257 7.91 -31.90 -3.39
CA ASP A 257 7.11 -32.53 -4.42
C ASP A 257 7.05 -31.65 -5.67
N PHE A 258 8.07 -31.80 -6.53
CA PHE A 258 8.14 -31.11 -7.82
C PHE A 258 6.97 -31.46 -8.75
N GLY A 259 6.32 -32.61 -8.57
CA GLY A 259 5.13 -33.00 -9.34
C GLY A 259 3.85 -32.27 -8.90
N GLY A 260 3.91 -31.51 -7.79
CA GLY A 260 2.82 -30.65 -7.31
C GLY A 260 3.00 -29.18 -7.60
N VAL A 261 4.06 -28.79 -8.29
CA VAL A 261 4.25 -27.41 -8.72
C VAL A 261 3.39 -27.11 -9.94
N ARG A 262 2.70 -25.97 -9.93
CA ARG A 262 1.92 -25.47 -11.07
C ARG A 262 2.86 -25.19 -12.25
N PRO A 263 2.53 -25.67 -13.47
CA PRO A 263 3.42 -25.56 -14.62
C PRO A 263 3.36 -24.17 -15.27
N MET A 264 3.68 -23.12 -14.52
CA MET A 264 3.65 -21.73 -15.00
C MET A 264 4.55 -21.58 -16.24
N ARG A 265 4.03 -20.89 -17.27
CA ARG A 265 4.81 -20.46 -18.44
C ARG A 265 6.07 -19.72 -18.01
N ARG A 266 7.20 -20.05 -18.63
CA ARG A 266 8.47 -19.34 -18.43
C ARG A 266 8.39 -17.92 -19.00
N ASN A 267 8.87 -16.94 -18.24
CA ASN A 267 9.02 -15.53 -18.66
C ASN A 267 7.77 -15.01 -19.40
N PRO A 268 6.57 -15.16 -18.80
CA PRO A 268 5.34 -14.81 -19.49
C PRO A 268 5.33 -13.31 -19.79
N ARG A 269 4.85 -12.95 -20.97
CA ARG A 269 4.67 -11.57 -21.40
C ARG A 269 3.23 -11.34 -21.76
N LEU A 270 2.78 -10.11 -21.56
CA LEU A 270 1.49 -9.65 -22.03
C LEU A 270 1.31 -9.96 -23.53
N ALA A 271 2.36 -9.76 -24.34
CA ALA A 271 2.33 -10.00 -25.78
C ALA A 271 2.19 -11.49 -26.19
N ASP A 272 2.34 -12.43 -25.26
CA ASP A 272 2.11 -13.85 -25.52
C ASP A 272 0.62 -14.18 -25.74
N HIS A 273 -0.28 -13.34 -25.21
CA HIS A 273 -1.72 -13.55 -25.23
C HIS A 273 -2.44 -12.44 -26.01
N PRO A 274 -3.42 -12.79 -26.87
CA PRO A 274 -4.09 -11.79 -27.71
C PRO A 274 -4.91 -10.80 -26.86
N PRO A 275 -5.01 -9.52 -27.28
CA PRO A 275 -5.87 -8.53 -26.64
C PRO A 275 -7.31 -9.02 -26.48
N GLY A 276 -7.87 -8.86 -25.29
CA GLY A 276 -9.24 -9.30 -24.96
C GLY A 276 -9.39 -10.77 -24.57
N SER A 277 -8.31 -11.57 -24.57
CA SER A 277 -8.33 -12.90 -23.95
C SER A 277 -8.41 -12.79 -22.42
N GLU A 278 -8.98 -13.82 -21.78
CA GLU A 278 -9.12 -13.86 -20.32
C GLU A 278 -7.76 -13.79 -19.61
N ILE A 279 -6.75 -14.51 -20.12
CA ILE A 279 -5.39 -14.49 -19.56
C ILE A 279 -4.80 -13.08 -19.65
N ARG A 280 -4.89 -12.45 -20.83
CA ARG A 280 -4.37 -11.10 -21.04
C ARG A 280 -5.02 -10.09 -20.10
N ALA A 281 -6.34 -10.16 -19.93
CA ALA A 281 -7.07 -9.27 -19.01
C ALA A 281 -6.61 -9.45 -17.55
N ALA A 282 -6.44 -10.70 -17.11
CA ALA A 282 -5.95 -11.01 -15.76
C ALA A 282 -4.49 -10.55 -15.56
N GLN A 283 -3.63 -10.65 -16.57
CA GLN A 283 -2.26 -10.13 -16.51
C GLN A 283 -2.20 -8.60 -16.47
N GLU A 284 -3.07 -7.91 -17.22
CA GLU A 284 -3.18 -6.45 -17.18
C GLU A 284 -3.66 -5.96 -15.80
N GLU A 285 -4.63 -6.66 -15.20
CA GLU A 285 -5.09 -6.39 -13.85
C GLU A 285 -3.99 -6.62 -12.80
N PHE A 286 -3.26 -7.74 -12.93
CA PHE A 286 -2.12 -8.06 -12.07
C PHE A 286 -1.04 -6.96 -12.15
N ASN A 287 -0.63 -6.58 -13.36
CA ASN A 287 0.40 -5.56 -13.56
C ASN A 287 -0.03 -4.19 -13.01
N GLY A 288 -1.30 -3.82 -13.21
CA GLY A 288 -1.87 -2.59 -12.64
C GLY A 288 -1.87 -2.60 -11.11
N THR A 289 -2.17 -3.76 -10.50
CA THR A 289 -2.16 -3.95 -9.05
C THR A 289 -0.74 -3.91 -8.49
N TYR A 290 0.21 -4.60 -9.13
CA TYR A 290 1.62 -4.61 -8.73
C TYR A 290 2.23 -3.20 -8.78
N CYS A 291 2.01 -2.50 -9.89
CA CYS A 291 2.41 -1.11 -10.04
C CYS A 291 1.73 -0.18 -9.03
N GLY A 292 0.50 -0.49 -8.59
CA GLY A 292 -0.16 0.20 -7.49
C GLY A 292 0.50 -0.04 -6.14
N ILE A 293 1.00 -1.25 -5.87
CA ILE A 293 1.79 -1.54 -4.67
C ILE A 293 3.07 -0.71 -4.67
N LEU A 294 3.81 -0.65 -5.79
CA LEU A 294 5.03 0.18 -5.88
C LEU A 294 4.76 1.65 -5.60
N HIS A 295 3.64 2.20 -6.09
CA HIS A 295 3.22 3.56 -5.77
C HIS A 295 2.89 3.76 -4.29
N LEU A 296 2.18 2.81 -3.67
CA LEU A 296 1.85 2.89 -2.24
C LEU A 296 3.11 2.77 -1.37
N LEU A 297 4.08 1.95 -1.78
CA LEU A 297 5.39 1.85 -1.13
C LEU A 297 6.22 3.13 -1.33
N GLU A 298 6.25 3.70 -2.53
CA GLU A 298 6.90 5.00 -2.80
C GLU A 298 6.32 6.11 -1.91
N LEU A 299 4.99 6.18 -1.77
CA LEU A 299 4.34 7.10 -0.84
C LEU A 299 4.73 6.83 0.62
N ALA A 300 4.73 5.56 1.03
CA ALA A 300 5.12 5.17 2.38
C ALA A 300 6.55 5.61 2.70
N PHE A 301 7.45 5.44 1.74
CA PHE A 301 8.86 5.74 1.90
C PHE A 301 9.22 7.19 1.57
N ASP A 302 8.39 8.02 0.93
CA ASP A 302 8.71 9.44 0.64
C ASP A 302 7.68 10.43 1.23
N GLY A 303 7.23 10.18 2.45
CA GLY A 303 6.51 11.19 3.25
C GLY A 303 5.11 10.83 3.70
N SER A 304 4.66 9.60 3.50
CA SER A 304 3.40 9.12 4.08
C SER A 304 3.50 7.71 4.68
N PRO A 305 4.31 7.47 5.74
CA PRO A 305 4.50 6.16 6.35
C PRO A 305 3.21 5.39 6.68
N GLY A 306 2.10 6.09 6.95
CA GLY A 306 0.78 5.50 7.14
C GLY A 306 0.25 4.70 5.93
N MET A 307 0.88 4.81 4.76
CA MET A 307 0.54 4.04 3.56
C MET A 307 1.11 2.62 3.54
N LEU A 308 2.11 2.30 4.37
CA LEU A 308 2.73 0.96 4.38
C LEU A 308 1.70 -0.18 4.66
N PRO A 309 0.82 -0.09 5.68
CA PRO A 309 -0.20 -1.13 5.90
C PRO A 309 -1.19 -1.26 4.74
N VAL A 310 -1.42 -0.20 3.96
CA VAL A 310 -2.27 -0.23 2.77
C VAL A 310 -1.58 -0.95 1.62
N ALA A 311 -0.27 -0.72 1.42
CA ALA A 311 0.54 -1.45 0.45
C ALA A 311 0.54 -2.96 0.77
N ILE A 312 0.82 -3.31 2.04
CA ILE A 312 0.79 -4.70 2.54
C ILE A 312 -0.60 -5.32 2.33
N GLY A 313 -1.68 -4.59 2.66
CA GLY A 313 -3.04 -5.06 2.40
C GLY A 313 -3.29 -5.38 0.92
N THR A 314 -2.74 -4.57 0.02
CA THR A 314 -2.87 -4.76 -1.44
C THR A 314 -2.07 -5.98 -1.94
N MET A 315 -0.99 -6.37 -1.26
CA MET A 315 -0.21 -7.58 -1.60
C MET A 315 -1.05 -8.87 -1.47
N TYR A 316 -2.05 -8.92 -0.58
CA TYR A 316 -2.97 -10.06 -0.51
C TYR A 316 -3.84 -10.20 -1.76
N ALA A 317 -4.28 -9.08 -2.34
CA ALA A 317 -5.02 -9.08 -3.61
C ALA A 317 -4.10 -9.53 -4.77
N LEU A 318 -2.86 -9.04 -4.78
CA LEU A 318 -1.84 -9.45 -5.76
C LEU A 318 -1.58 -10.96 -5.70
N LYS A 319 -1.48 -11.54 -4.49
CA LYS A 319 -1.34 -12.99 -4.29
C LYS A 319 -2.49 -13.75 -4.96
N ALA A 320 -3.74 -13.35 -4.67
CA ALA A 320 -4.91 -14.01 -5.26
C ALA A 320 -4.93 -13.93 -6.79
N GLN A 321 -4.52 -12.78 -7.36
CA GLN A 321 -4.40 -12.60 -8.81
C GLN A 321 -3.30 -13.50 -9.41
N ALA A 322 -2.15 -13.63 -8.75
CA ALA A 322 -1.07 -14.51 -9.20
C ALA A 322 -1.48 -15.98 -9.17
N GLU A 323 -2.09 -16.45 -8.09
CA GLU A 323 -2.58 -17.82 -7.95
C GLU A 323 -3.69 -18.13 -8.98
N ALA A 324 -4.57 -17.16 -9.25
CA ALA A 324 -5.58 -17.27 -10.31
C ALA A 324 -4.92 -17.42 -11.69
N LEU A 325 -3.96 -16.57 -12.05
CA LEU A 325 -3.20 -16.67 -13.30
C LEU A 325 -2.54 -18.04 -13.44
N MET A 326 -1.87 -18.52 -12.40
CA MET A 326 -1.20 -19.84 -12.40
C MET A 326 -2.16 -21.03 -12.34
N SER A 327 -3.48 -20.78 -12.29
CA SER A 327 -4.53 -21.78 -12.47
C SER A 327 -5.13 -21.77 -13.88
N MET A 328 -4.90 -20.72 -14.67
CA MET A 328 -5.46 -20.58 -16.01
C MET A 328 -4.65 -21.43 -17.01
N PRO A 329 -5.28 -22.38 -17.72
CA PRO A 329 -4.58 -23.18 -18.73
C PRO A 329 -4.04 -22.31 -19.87
N ASP A 330 -2.77 -22.49 -20.21
CA ASP A 330 -2.10 -21.89 -21.36
C ASP A 330 -1.72 -22.99 -22.38
N GLU A 331 -1.06 -22.62 -23.46
CA GLU A 331 -0.58 -23.54 -24.48
C GLU A 331 0.39 -24.61 -23.93
N ASN A 332 0.46 -25.76 -24.61
CA ASN A 332 1.40 -26.85 -24.32
C ASN A 332 1.33 -27.44 -22.90
N GLY A 333 0.18 -27.32 -22.23
CA GLY A 333 -0.02 -27.84 -20.87
C GLY A 333 0.63 -27.00 -19.77
N ALA A 334 1.09 -25.79 -20.11
CA ALA A 334 1.48 -24.78 -19.13
C ALA A 334 0.25 -24.08 -18.54
N THR A 335 0.47 -23.30 -17.49
CA THR A 335 -0.49 -22.30 -17.01
C THR A 335 0.03 -20.90 -17.27
N ALA A 336 -0.86 -19.91 -17.30
CA ALA A 336 -0.47 -18.51 -17.38
C ALA A 336 0.34 -18.09 -16.13
N GLY A 337 0.96 -16.92 -16.19
CA GLY A 337 1.75 -16.41 -15.08
C GLY A 337 1.79 -14.88 -15.00
N PRO A 338 2.16 -14.35 -13.82
CA PRO A 338 2.49 -12.94 -13.62
C PRO A 338 3.56 -12.42 -14.58
N THR A 339 3.35 -11.26 -15.20
CA THR A 339 4.30 -10.71 -16.19
C THR A 339 5.18 -9.59 -15.64
N PHE A 340 4.72 -8.90 -14.58
CA PHE A 340 5.42 -7.78 -13.94
C PHE A 340 5.81 -6.65 -14.92
N GLU A 341 4.99 -6.41 -15.95
CA GLU A 341 5.25 -5.31 -16.89
C GLU A 341 4.76 -3.97 -16.32
N TYR A 342 5.58 -2.93 -16.46
CA TYR A 342 5.25 -1.59 -15.96
C TYR A 342 4.02 -1.01 -16.65
N VAL A 343 3.05 -0.55 -15.87
CA VAL A 343 1.89 0.21 -16.35
C VAL A 343 2.14 1.68 -16.03
N PRO A 344 2.20 2.63 -16.99
CA PRO A 344 2.43 4.04 -16.67
C PRO A 344 1.37 4.63 -15.72
N LYS A 345 1.77 5.60 -14.88
CA LYS A 345 0.85 6.32 -13.96
C LYS A 345 -0.35 6.87 -14.74
N GLU A 346 -0.16 7.37 -15.96
CA GLU A 346 -1.26 7.90 -16.78
C GLU A 346 -2.17 6.80 -17.32
N ALA A 347 -1.75 5.54 -17.35
CA ALA A 347 -2.59 4.42 -17.78
C ALA A 347 -3.37 3.79 -16.61
N ARG A 348 -2.97 4.05 -15.36
CA ARG A 348 -3.68 3.57 -14.18
C ARG A 348 -4.82 4.52 -13.84
N GLY A 349 -6.01 3.96 -13.63
CA GLY A 349 -7.24 4.73 -13.41
C GLY A 349 -7.18 5.72 -12.23
N TRP A 350 -6.39 5.42 -11.20
CA TRP A 350 -6.36 6.16 -9.93
C TRP A 350 -5.31 7.29 -9.84
N SER A 351 -4.33 7.33 -10.75
CA SER A 351 -3.26 8.34 -10.80
C SER A 351 -3.58 9.51 -11.73
N ARG A 352 -4.69 9.46 -12.48
CA ARG A 352 -5.18 10.60 -13.25
C ARG A 352 -5.92 11.60 -12.35
N GLY A 353 -5.71 12.89 -12.59
CA GLY A 353 -6.61 13.95 -12.10
C GLY A 353 -5.91 15.10 -11.37
N GLU A 354 -6.73 15.87 -10.66
CA GLU A 354 -6.30 17.02 -9.87
C GLU A 354 -5.39 16.61 -8.70
N GLU A 355 -4.52 17.54 -8.28
CA GLU A 355 -3.57 17.34 -7.18
C GLU A 355 -4.29 16.95 -5.87
N ARG A 356 -5.44 17.57 -5.61
CA ARG A 356 -6.32 17.29 -4.46
C ARG A 356 -7.50 16.43 -4.86
N ARG A 357 -7.53 15.18 -4.40
CA ARG A 357 -8.59 14.22 -4.73
C ARG A 357 -8.71 13.12 -3.70
N VAL A 358 -9.81 12.37 -3.75
CA VAL A 358 -9.97 11.10 -3.06
C VAL A 358 -10.01 9.97 -4.09
N VAL A 359 -9.24 8.92 -3.86
CA VAL A 359 -9.21 7.72 -4.70
C VAL A 359 -9.79 6.55 -3.91
N VAL A 360 -10.66 5.77 -4.55
CA VAL A 360 -11.17 4.51 -4.01
C VAL A 360 -10.26 3.38 -4.47
N LEU A 361 -9.55 2.72 -3.54
CA LEU A 361 -8.85 1.47 -3.86
C LEU A 361 -9.85 0.31 -3.89
N ARG A 362 -9.76 -0.55 -4.90
CA ARG A 362 -10.62 -1.75 -5.01
C ARG A 362 -10.46 -2.60 -3.75
N ASP A 363 -11.58 -2.97 -3.12
CA ASP A 363 -11.62 -3.71 -1.85
C ASP A 363 -10.75 -3.14 -0.71
N GLY A 364 -10.32 -1.88 -0.86
CA GLY A 364 -9.40 -1.21 0.04
C GLY A 364 -9.94 0.11 0.59
N PRO A 365 -9.06 0.96 1.15
CA PRO A 365 -9.44 2.24 1.74
C PRO A 365 -9.74 3.32 0.70
N TYR A 366 -10.13 4.50 1.21
CA TYR A 366 -10.03 5.74 0.47
C TYR A 366 -8.64 6.33 0.67
N VAL A 367 -7.93 6.68 -0.41
CA VAL A 367 -6.66 7.40 -0.33
C VAL A 367 -6.91 8.87 -0.67
N VAL A 368 -6.58 9.76 0.26
CA VAL A 368 -6.77 11.21 0.11
C VAL A 368 -5.44 11.85 -0.25
N TYR A 369 -5.41 12.62 -1.34
CA TYR A 369 -4.22 13.27 -1.88
C TYR A 369 -4.26 14.79 -1.73
N GLY A 370 -3.09 15.41 -1.60
CA GLY A 370 -2.89 16.85 -1.74
C GLY A 370 -3.11 17.66 -0.46
N GLY A 371 -2.93 17.04 0.70
CA GLY A 371 -3.01 17.71 2.01
C GLY A 371 -4.40 18.27 2.31
N ILE A 372 -5.46 17.54 1.92
CA ILE A 372 -6.84 17.93 2.23
C ILE A 372 -7.06 17.80 3.75
N PRO A 373 -7.52 18.84 4.47
CA PRO A 373 -7.71 18.75 5.91
C PRO A 373 -8.73 17.66 6.30
N LEU A 374 -8.36 16.86 7.29
CA LEU A 374 -9.24 15.89 7.93
C LEU A 374 -9.72 16.45 9.28
N ARG A 375 -11.02 16.41 9.57
CA ARG A 375 -11.57 16.90 10.84
C ARG A 375 -12.71 16.06 11.36
N ARG A 376 -13.06 16.19 12.64
CA ARG A 376 -14.29 15.58 13.19
C ARG A 376 -15.44 16.57 13.17
N LYS A 377 -16.65 16.10 12.86
CA LYS A 377 -17.88 16.88 12.98
C LYS A 377 -18.94 16.09 13.73
N ARG A 378 -19.49 16.70 14.77
CA ARG A 378 -20.54 16.10 15.59
C ARG A 378 -21.89 16.77 15.33
N LYS A 379 -22.95 15.99 15.18
CA LYS A 379 -24.31 16.51 15.06
C LYS A 379 -24.79 17.03 16.42
N ILE A 380 -25.29 18.26 16.44
CA ILE A 380 -25.93 18.87 17.61
C ILE A 380 -27.44 18.73 17.44
N VAL A 381 -28.11 18.22 18.48
CA VAL A 381 -29.56 18.03 18.53
C VAL A 381 -30.17 18.86 19.66
N SER A 382 -31.46 19.21 19.53
CA SER A 382 -32.22 19.84 20.62
C SER A 382 -32.54 18.83 21.73
N ALA A 383 -33.10 19.32 22.84
CA ALA A 383 -33.60 18.45 23.91
C ALA A 383 -34.68 17.48 23.42
N GLU A 384 -35.43 17.85 22.39
CA GLU A 384 -36.46 17.03 21.74
C GLU A 384 -35.90 16.13 20.62
N GLY A 385 -34.57 16.08 20.43
CA GLY A 385 -33.90 15.21 19.47
C GLY A 385 -33.84 15.75 18.03
N ALA A 386 -34.25 16.99 17.79
CA ALA A 386 -34.24 17.58 16.45
C ALA A 386 -32.82 18.04 16.06
N ALA A 387 -32.37 17.69 14.84
CA ALA A 387 -31.06 18.11 14.32
C ALA A 387 -30.97 19.63 14.13
N LEU A 388 -29.93 20.26 14.70
CA LEU A 388 -29.74 21.71 14.71
C LEU A 388 -28.59 22.16 13.82
N THR A 389 -27.38 21.64 14.06
CA THR A 389 -26.19 22.00 13.27
C THR A 389 -25.09 20.94 13.39
N TRP A 390 -24.00 21.13 12.64
CA TRP A 390 -22.75 20.38 12.78
C TRP A 390 -21.75 21.20 13.58
N GLN A 391 -21.29 20.67 14.70
CA GLN A 391 -20.15 21.22 15.43
C GLN A 391 -18.85 20.70 14.80
N THR A 392 -18.04 21.61 14.27
CA THR A 392 -16.69 21.30 13.77
C THR A 392 -15.72 21.21 14.95
N GLY A 393 -15.04 20.07 15.08
CA GLY A 393 -13.91 19.92 15.99
C GLY A 393 -12.60 20.35 15.33
N GLU A 394 -11.50 20.10 16.04
CA GLU A 394 -10.15 20.34 15.53
C GLU A 394 -9.79 19.41 14.37
N ASP A 395 -8.81 19.85 13.57
CA ASP A 395 -8.24 19.04 12.51
C ASP A 395 -7.44 17.87 13.12
N LEU A 396 -7.59 16.70 12.51
CA LEU A 396 -6.82 15.51 12.83
C LEU A 396 -5.45 15.63 12.14
N PRO A 397 -4.34 15.26 12.80
CA PRO A 397 -3.04 15.26 12.15
C PRO A 397 -3.03 14.24 11.01
N THR A 398 -2.54 14.67 9.85
CA THR A 398 -2.43 13.84 8.65
C THR A 398 -1.12 14.13 7.92
N GLU A 399 -0.64 13.11 7.21
CA GLU A 399 0.38 13.24 6.17
C GLU A 399 -0.24 13.91 4.91
N ASP A 400 0.58 14.28 3.93
CA ASP A 400 0.09 14.89 2.67
C ASP A 400 -0.81 13.94 1.87
N VAL A 401 -0.51 12.63 1.96
CA VAL A 401 -1.34 11.54 1.46
C VAL A 401 -1.69 10.63 2.61
N TYR A 402 -2.97 10.32 2.81
CA TYR A 402 -3.39 9.47 3.94
C TYR A 402 -4.56 8.58 3.54
N ALA A 403 -4.68 7.43 4.21
CA ALA A 403 -5.71 6.44 3.93
C ALA A 403 -6.80 6.39 5.01
N LEU A 404 -8.06 6.47 4.59
CA LEU A 404 -9.24 6.37 5.45
C LEU A 404 -9.93 5.00 5.30
N CYS A 405 -10.31 4.42 6.44
CA CYS A 405 -10.98 3.12 6.48
C CYS A 405 -12.34 3.19 5.77
N ARG A 406 -12.54 2.26 4.83
CA ARG A 406 -13.81 2.05 4.13
C ARG A 406 -14.58 0.83 4.64
N CYS A 407 -13.87 -0.18 5.16
CA CYS A 407 -14.43 -1.47 5.55
C CYS A 407 -15.10 -1.50 6.92
N GLY A 408 -14.93 -0.45 7.74
CA GLY A 408 -15.48 -0.40 9.10
C GLY A 408 -14.77 -1.29 10.13
N ARG A 409 -13.64 -1.92 9.80
CA ARG A 409 -12.94 -2.89 10.68
C ARG A 409 -11.55 -2.47 11.17
N SER A 410 -10.99 -1.35 10.69
CA SER A 410 -9.67 -0.86 11.13
C SER A 410 -9.60 -0.58 12.64
N GLY A 411 -8.57 -1.02 13.35
CA GLY A 411 -8.33 -0.64 14.75
C GLY A 411 -7.93 0.84 14.91
N SER A 412 -7.48 1.50 13.84
CA SER A 412 -7.01 2.90 13.83
C SER A 412 -8.02 3.89 13.23
N LYS A 413 -9.32 3.54 13.17
CA LYS A 413 -10.39 4.41 12.62
C LYS A 413 -10.26 5.86 13.13
N PRO A 414 -10.34 6.86 12.23
CA PRO A 414 -10.86 6.77 10.86
C PRO A 414 -9.83 6.30 9.82
N PHE A 415 -8.58 6.07 10.20
CA PHE A 415 -7.52 5.66 9.29
C PHE A 415 -7.59 4.17 8.94
N CYS A 416 -6.98 3.81 7.82
CA CYS A 416 -6.81 2.41 7.42
C CYS A 416 -5.53 1.83 8.04
N ASP A 417 -5.62 0.63 8.59
CA ASP A 417 -4.49 -0.15 9.11
C ASP A 417 -4.22 -1.43 8.31
N GLY A 418 -4.84 -1.58 7.13
CA GLY A 418 -4.72 -2.79 6.30
C GLY A 418 -5.68 -3.94 6.67
N THR A 419 -6.45 -3.85 7.76
CA THR A 419 -7.36 -4.93 8.22
C THR A 419 -8.36 -5.40 7.16
N HIS A 420 -8.71 -4.55 6.20
CA HIS A 420 -9.63 -4.89 5.11
C HIS A 420 -9.20 -6.12 4.29
N ALA A 421 -7.89 -6.32 4.09
CA ALA A 421 -7.35 -7.39 3.27
C ALA A 421 -7.57 -8.77 3.91
N VAL A 422 -7.20 -8.92 5.18
CA VAL A 422 -7.40 -10.16 5.96
C VAL A 422 -8.87 -10.40 6.31
N ALA A 423 -9.65 -9.33 6.42
CA ALA A 423 -11.07 -9.40 6.73
C ALA A 423 -11.95 -9.78 5.53
N GLY A 424 -11.38 -9.85 4.32
CA GLY A 424 -12.10 -10.13 3.07
C GLY A 424 -13.17 -9.08 2.78
N PHE A 425 -12.82 -7.79 2.90
CA PHE A 425 -13.78 -6.71 2.64
C PHE A 425 -14.19 -6.69 1.16
N ASP A 426 -15.50 -6.84 0.90
CA ASP A 426 -16.08 -6.57 -0.41
C ASP A 426 -16.42 -5.08 -0.53
N GLY A 427 -15.57 -4.37 -1.26
CA GLY A 427 -15.68 -2.95 -1.53
C GLY A 427 -16.29 -2.63 -2.90
N THR A 428 -16.96 -3.59 -3.55
CA THR A 428 -17.57 -3.42 -4.87
C THR A 428 -18.45 -2.18 -4.89
N GLU A 429 -18.18 -1.29 -5.84
CA GLU A 429 -18.88 -0.03 -6.00
C GLU A 429 -20.19 -0.25 -6.78
N SER A 430 -21.30 0.21 -6.21
CA SER A 430 -22.67 0.06 -6.73
C SER A 430 -23.35 1.41 -7.01
N ALA A 431 -22.70 2.52 -6.68
CA ALA A 431 -23.28 3.86 -6.83
C ALA A 431 -23.58 4.19 -8.30
N GLY A 432 -24.80 4.69 -8.53
CA GLY A 432 -25.21 5.15 -9.86
C GLY A 432 -24.38 6.35 -10.33
N VAL A 433 -23.91 6.30 -11.59
CA VAL A 433 -23.13 7.39 -12.23
C VAL A 433 -24.00 8.43 -12.93
N ARG A 434 -25.32 8.42 -12.69
CA ARG A 434 -26.25 9.37 -13.30
C ARG A 434 -26.10 10.76 -12.63
N PRO A 435 -26.01 11.86 -13.40
CA PRO A 435 -25.88 13.20 -12.84
C PRO A 435 -27.05 13.58 -11.91
N TYR A 436 -26.76 14.35 -10.86
CA TYR A 436 -27.75 14.82 -9.89
C TYR A 436 -28.97 15.46 -10.55
N ALA A 437 -28.75 16.31 -11.56
CA ALA A 437 -29.80 17.02 -12.28
C ALA A 437 -30.82 16.08 -12.98
N GLN A 438 -30.44 14.84 -13.27
CA GLN A 438 -31.32 13.83 -13.86
C GLN A 438 -32.11 13.03 -12.83
N LEU A 439 -31.60 12.93 -11.59
CA LEU A 439 -32.21 12.19 -10.49
C LEU A 439 -33.09 13.05 -9.59
N GLN A 440 -32.93 14.37 -9.66
CA GLN A 440 -33.59 15.28 -8.74
C GLN A 440 -35.10 15.29 -8.91
N HIS A 441 -35.79 15.16 -7.79
CA HIS A 441 -37.20 15.49 -7.66
C HIS A 441 -37.31 16.95 -7.24
N VAL A 442 -38.06 17.73 -8.01
CA VAL A 442 -38.22 19.17 -7.78
C VAL A 442 -39.55 19.43 -7.09
N HIS A 443 -39.48 20.15 -5.97
CA HIS A 443 -40.62 20.56 -5.16
C HIS A 443 -40.64 22.09 -5.09
N ASP A 444 -41.63 22.71 -5.72
CA ASP A 444 -41.69 24.15 -5.89
C ASP A 444 -42.43 24.83 -4.72
N GLY A 445 -41.94 26.00 -4.33
CA GLY A 445 -42.63 26.99 -3.50
C GLY A 445 -42.53 28.38 -4.14
N GLU A 446 -43.17 29.37 -3.53
CA GLU A 446 -42.98 30.78 -3.91
C GLU A 446 -41.56 31.23 -3.58
N GLY A 447 -40.80 31.73 -4.56
CA GLY A 447 -39.44 32.27 -4.39
C GLY A 447 -38.35 31.24 -4.05
N ILE A 448 -38.64 29.94 -4.08
CA ILE A 448 -37.70 28.85 -3.84
C ILE A 448 -38.17 27.57 -4.52
N SER A 449 -37.24 26.73 -4.97
CA SER A 449 -37.50 25.40 -5.52
C SER A 449 -36.54 24.42 -4.84
N ALA A 450 -37.06 23.51 -4.04
CA ALA A 450 -36.28 22.49 -3.36
C ALA A 450 -36.05 21.30 -4.30
N GLN A 451 -34.80 20.88 -4.42
CA GLN A 451 -34.35 19.78 -5.28
C GLN A 451 -33.89 18.63 -4.38
N ARG A 452 -34.37 17.42 -4.64
CA ARG A 452 -34.05 16.26 -3.80
C ARG A 452 -33.64 15.04 -4.61
N VAL A 453 -32.49 14.45 -4.29
CA VAL A 453 -32.12 13.10 -4.72
C VAL A 453 -32.10 12.18 -3.50
N GLY A 454 -33.11 11.32 -3.41
CA GLY A 454 -33.31 10.43 -2.26
C GLY A 454 -32.20 9.41 -2.07
N GLU A 455 -31.63 8.91 -3.18
CA GLU A 455 -30.55 7.90 -3.21
C GLU A 455 -29.27 8.35 -2.48
N LEU A 456 -29.11 9.65 -2.22
CA LEU A 456 -27.96 10.23 -1.51
C LEU A 456 -28.23 10.47 -0.03
N CYS A 457 -29.45 10.25 0.46
CA CYS A 457 -29.82 10.59 1.83
C CYS A 457 -29.11 9.66 2.83
N ILE A 458 -28.34 10.24 3.76
CA ILE A 458 -27.74 9.48 4.88
C ILE A 458 -28.59 9.53 6.16
N HIS A 459 -29.83 10.00 6.06
CA HIS A 459 -30.77 10.10 7.18
C HIS A 459 -30.32 10.97 8.36
N ALA A 460 -29.52 12.02 8.09
CA ALA A 460 -29.07 12.99 9.11
C ALA A 460 -30.19 13.88 9.71
N ALA A 461 -31.42 13.82 9.16
CA ALA A 461 -32.66 14.43 9.67
C ALA A 461 -32.76 15.97 9.72
N PHE A 462 -31.80 16.72 9.18
CA PHE A 462 -31.90 18.21 9.09
C PHE A 462 -33.13 18.71 8.31
N CYS A 463 -33.61 17.95 7.32
CA CYS A 463 -34.80 18.31 6.53
C CYS A 463 -36.12 18.17 7.30
N ILE A 464 -36.13 17.42 8.41
CA ILE A 464 -37.29 17.29 9.31
C ILE A 464 -37.28 18.45 10.32
N GLY A 465 -36.11 18.72 10.91
CA GLY A 465 -35.87 19.85 11.82
C GLY A 465 -36.76 19.85 13.07
N ARG A 466 -36.88 21.02 13.73
CA ARG A 466 -37.62 21.18 15.01
C ARG A 466 -39.13 21.37 14.85
N THR A 467 -39.55 21.95 13.72
CA THR A 467 -40.94 22.42 13.52
C THR A 467 -41.75 21.41 12.73
N ARG A 468 -41.54 21.37 11.41
CA ARG A 468 -42.15 20.43 10.47
C ARG A 468 -41.20 20.18 9.28
N PRO A 469 -41.37 19.10 8.51
CA PRO A 469 -40.51 18.78 7.37
C PRO A 469 -40.52 19.87 6.28
N ILE A 470 -39.40 20.03 5.55
CA ILE A 470 -39.28 20.96 4.42
C ILE A 470 -40.45 20.78 3.43
N ALA A 471 -40.86 19.55 3.17
CA ALA A 471 -41.96 19.25 2.25
C ALA A 471 -43.29 19.95 2.63
N GLU A 472 -43.56 20.11 3.93
CA GLU A 472 -44.73 20.83 4.43
C GLU A 472 -44.50 22.35 4.47
N MET A 473 -43.26 22.80 4.71
CA MET A 473 -42.90 24.22 4.75
C MET A 473 -43.02 24.89 3.38
N LEU A 474 -42.88 24.13 2.28
CA LEU A 474 -42.95 24.67 0.91
C LEU A 474 -44.27 25.37 0.58
N ALA A 475 -45.37 25.01 1.25
CA ALA A 475 -46.66 25.66 1.06
C ALA A 475 -46.70 27.12 1.57
N ASP A 476 -45.79 27.48 2.48
CA ASP A 476 -45.79 28.76 3.20
C ASP A 476 -44.60 29.65 2.82
N THR A 477 -43.92 29.37 1.71
CA THR A 477 -42.70 30.09 1.30
C THR A 477 -42.96 31.46 0.71
N ALA A 478 -44.20 31.97 0.73
CA ALA A 478 -44.45 33.40 0.55
C ALA A 478 -43.76 34.21 1.68
N ASP A 479 -43.68 33.63 2.88
CA ASP A 479 -42.91 34.17 4.00
C ASP A 479 -41.39 34.00 3.78
N SER A 480 -40.65 35.10 3.90
CA SER A 480 -39.19 35.10 3.78
C SER A 480 -38.48 34.31 4.87
N ASP A 481 -39.05 34.28 6.08
CA ASP A 481 -38.43 33.59 7.22
C ASP A 481 -38.52 32.07 7.03
N VAL A 482 -39.64 31.58 6.47
CA VAL A 482 -39.80 30.18 6.07
C VAL A 482 -38.78 29.81 4.99
N ARG A 483 -38.58 30.68 3.98
CA ARG A 483 -37.54 30.44 2.95
C ARG A 483 -36.14 30.36 3.55
N ALA A 484 -35.78 31.31 4.41
CA ALA A 484 -34.48 31.34 5.07
C ALA A 484 -34.25 30.09 5.93
N GLU A 485 -35.28 29.62 6.64
CA GLU A 485 -35.22 28.38 7.43
C GLU A 485 -35.03 27.14 6.54
N ILE A 486 -35.75 27.04 5.41
CA ILE A 486 -35.56 25.95 4.44
C ILE A 486 -34.12 25.96 3.90
N MET A 487 -33.62 27.12 3.44
CA MET A 487 -32.26 27.26 2.92
C MET A 487 -31.22 26.81 3.95
N GLY A 488 -31.34 27.31 5.19
CA GLY A 488 -30.45 26.93 6.28
C GLY A 488 -30.48 25.43 6.60
N ARG A 489 -31.66 24.78 6.59
CA ARG A 489 -31.76 23.32 6.79
C ARG A 489 -31.14 22.53 5.64
N ILE A 490 -31.33 22.97 4.40
CA ILE A 490 -30.74 22.35 3.21
C ILE A 490 -29.22 22.45 3.25
N ASP A 491 -28.66 23.59 3.67
CA ASP A 491 -27.21 23.79 3.77
C ASP A 491 -26.53 22.86 4.81
N HIS A 492 -27.28 22.38 5.81
CA HIS A 492 -26.79 21.38 6.76
C HIS A 492 -26.88 19.92 6.27
N CYS A 493 -27.53 19.66 5.12
CA CYS A 493 -27.64 18.31 4.54
C CYS A 493 -26.26 17.85 4.02
N PRO A 494 -25.57 16.91 4.70
CA PRO A 494 -24.16 16.63 4.40
C PRO A 494 -23.96 16.00 3.03
N SER A 495 -24.85 15.09 2.62
CA SER A 495 -24.72 14.38 1.36
C SER A 495 -25.11 15.20 0.13
N GLY A 496 -25.69 16.39 0.32
CA GLY A 496 -26.30 17.14 -0.77
C GLY A 496 -27.53 16.43 -1.36
N SER A 497 -28.17 15.53 -0.59
CA SER A 497 -29.46 14.93 -0.99
C SER A 497 -30.54 16.00 -1.17
N TYR A 498 -30.44 17.11 -0.46
CA TYR A 498 -31.20 18.33 -0.73
C TYR A 498 -30.28 19.45 -1.23
N SER A 499 -30.79 20.19 -2.21
CA SER A 499 -30.29 21.48 -2.69
C SER A 499 -31.49 22.40 -3.00
N TYR A 500 -31.25 23.66 -3.33
CA TYR A 500 -32.34 24.57 -3.71
C TYR A 500 -31.96 25.48 -4.89
N ALA A 501 -32.96 26.06 -5.53
CA ALA A 501 -32.82 27.15 -6.50
C ALA A 501 -33.83 28.26 -6.16
N LEU A 502 -33.62 29.49 -6.65
CA LEU A 502 -34.57 30.60 -6.43
C LEU A 502 -35.84 30.50 -7.28
N ARG A 503 -35.84 29.61 -8.28
CA ARG A 503 -36.98 29.35 -9.17
C ARG A 503 -36.87 27.95 -9.76
N ARG A 504 -37.99 27.39 -10.20
CA ARG A 504 -38.01 26.08 -10.88
C ARG A 504 -37.09 26.09 -12.11
N GLY A 505 -36.25 25.07 -12.22
CA GLY A 505 -35.26 24.96 -13.31
C GLY A 505 -34.17 26.03 -13.28
N GLY A 506 -34.07 26.80 -12.20
CA GLY A 506 -32.93 27.69 -11.95
C GLY A 506 -31.67 26.93 -11.60
N GLU A 507 -30.55 27.65 -11.55
CA GLU A 507 -29.27 27.11 -11.11
C GLU A 507 -29.36 26.65 -9.65
N THR A 508 -28.78 25.47 -9.38
CA THR A 508 -28.68 24.92 -8.03
C THR A 508 -27.74 25.78 -7.19
N ILE A 509 -28.23 26.21 -6.04
CA ILE A 509 -27.50 26.98 -5.03
C ILE A 509 -27.12 26.03 -3.90
N GLU A 510 -25.87 26.10 -3.49
CA GLU A 510 -25.33 25.40 -2.34
C GLU A 510 -24.43 26.35 -1.53
N ALA A 511 -24.35 26.14 -0.22
CA ALA A 511 -23.37 26.81 0.63
C ALA A 511 -21.94 26.69 0.08
N ASP A 512 -21.16 27.76 0.15
CA ASP A 512 -19.74 27.72 -0.15
C ASP A 512 -18.99 26.97 0.98
N LEU A 513 -18.40 25.83 0.64
CA LEU A 513 -17.74 24.95 1.61
C LEU A 513 -16.26 24.82 1.26
N PRO A 514 -15.35 24.95 2.24
CA PRO A 514 -13.93 24.75 2.00
C PRO A 514 -13.63 23.29 1.68
N GLN A 515 -12.54 23.05 0.96
CA GLN A 515 -12.01 21.70 0.76
C GLN A 515 -11.64 21.06 2.10
N ALA A 516 -12.27 19.93 2.41
CA ALA A 516 -11.98 19.11 3.58
C ALA A 516 -12.68 17.75 3.49
N VAL A 517 -12.16 16.79 4.24
CA VAL A 517 -12.87 15.56 4.62
C VAL A 517 -13.24 15.66 6.09
N SER A 518 -14.51 15.45 6.44
CA SER A 518 -14.97 15.46 7.83
C SER A 518 -15.52 14.10 8.24
N VAL A 519 -15.00 13.53 9.32
CA VAL A 519 -15.53 12.31 9.94
C VAL A 519 -16.79 12.68 10.74
N LEU A 520 -17.95 12.21 10.29
CA LEU A 520 -19.21 12.52 10.93
C LEU A 520 -19.46 11.60 12.13
N ALA A 521 -19.96 12.20 13.20
CA ALA A 521 -20.54 11.54 14.36
C ALA A 521 -21.93 12.11 14.64
N GLU A 522 -22.87 11.24 14.95
CA GLU A 522 -24.25 11.59 15.26
C GLU A 522 -24.51 11.49 16.77
N GLU A 523 -25.77 11.59 17.19
CA GLU A 523 -26.19 11.38 18.57
C GLU A 523 -25.71 10.03 19.14
N ASP A 524 -25.58 9.96 20.47
CA ASP A 524 -25.28 8.73 21.21
C ASP A 524 -23.98 8.00 20.80
N GLY A 525 -23.02 8.75 20.25
CA GLY A 525 -21.72 8.25 19.83
C GLY A 525 -21.77 7.40 18.56
N LEU A 526 -22.85 7.51 17.78
CA LEU A 526 -22.98 6.80 16.51
C LEU A 526 -21.99 7.37 15.48
N ALA A 527 -21.15 6.51 14.93
CA ALA A 527 -20.26 6.85 13.83
C ALA A 527 -21.05 6.91 12.52
N SER A 528 -20.76 7.91 11.68
CA SER A 528 -21.49 8.19 10.43
C SER A 528 -20.53 8.27 9.24
N ALA A 529 -20.92 8.88 8.13
CA ALA A 529 -20.16 8.93 6.89
C ALA A 529 -18.85 9.76 6.96
N LEU A 530 -18.02 9.66 5.93
CA LEU A 530 -17.01 10.68 5.60
C LEU A 530 -17.66 11.76 4.74
N TRP A 531 -17.63 13.01 5.19
CA TRP A 531 -18.19 14.15 4.49
C TRP A 531 -17.11 14.88 3.68
N VAL A 532 -17.13 14.72 2.37
CA VAL A 532 -16.22 15.36 1.43
C VAL A 532 -16.84 16.67 0.96
N THR A 533 -16.11 17.77 1.07
CA THR A 533 -16.63 19.14 0.82
C THR A 533 -15.67 19.95 -0.05
N GLY A 534 -16.18 20.99 -0.71
CA GLY A 534 -15.39 21.94 -1.49
C GLY A 534 -14.99 21.46 -2.89
N ARG A 535 -15.87 20.69 -3.55
CA ARG A 535 -15.65 20.17 -4.90
C ARG A 535 -14.38 19.31 -5.04
N VAL A 536 -14.00 18.61 -3.97
CA VAL A 536 -12.93 17.60 -4.03
C VAL A 536 -13.39 16.45 -4.94
N PRO A 537 -12.67 16.13 -6.03
CA PRO A 537 -12.99 15.00 -6.89
C PRO A 537 -12.84 13.66 -6.17
N VAL A 538 -13.71 12.71 -6.50
CA VAL A 538 -13.62 11.32 -6.05
C VAL A 538 -13.48 10.41 -7.26
N VAL A 539 -12.40 9.64 -7.31
CA VAL A 539 -12.08 8.70 -8.39
C VAL A 539 -12.39 7.28 -7.91
N ARG A 540 -13.21 6.57 -8.67
CA ARG A 540 -13.62 5.18 -8.40
C ARG A 540 -12.47 4.21 -8.62
N SER A 541 -12.64 2.97 -8.17
CA SER A 541 -11.60 1.94 -8.31
C SER A 541 -11.36 1.51 -9.77
N ASP A 542 -12.34 1.71 -10.65
CA ASP A 542 -12.20 1.53 -12.10
C ASP A 542 -11.52 2.72 -12.81
N GLY A 543 -11.14 3.77 -12.07
CA GLY A 543 -10.50 4.97 -12.59
C GLY A 543 -11.43 6.04 -13.14
N LEU A 544 -12.75 5.81 -13.14
CA LEU A 544 -13.71 6.80 -13.59
C LEU A 544 -14.07 7.76 -12.45
N PRO A 545 -14.30 9.05 -12.75
CA PRO A 545 -14.70 10.00 -11.72
C PRO A 545 -16.16 9.79 -11.30
N LEU A 546 -16.47 10.03 -10.03
CA LEU A 546 -17.82 10.40 -9.62
C LEU A 546 -18.11 11.85 -10.03
N GLU A 547 -19.40 12.18 -10.16
CA GLU A 547 -19.82 13.58 -10.35
C GLU A 547 -19.21 14.44 -9.23
N THR A 548 -18.37 15.41 -9.60
CA THR A 548 -17.74 16.31 -8.62
C THR A 548 -18.78 17.31 -8.14
N ARG A 549 -18.98 17.34 -6.83
CA ARG A 549 -20.05 18.12 -6.19
C ARG A 549 -19.50 18.96 -5.06
N ASN A 550 -20.23 20.03 -4.71
CA ASN A 550 -19.85 20.87 -3.58
C ASN A 550 -19.73 20.08 -2.28
N ARG A 551 -20.56 19.05 -2.10
CA ARG A 551 -20.50 18.10 -0.99
C ARG A 551 -21.02 16.72 -1.37
N MET A 552 -20.47 15.68 -0.75
CA MET A 552 -20.95 14.30 -0.81
C MET A 552 -20.52 13.50 0.43
N THR A 553 -21.14 12.35 0.65
CA THR A 553 -20.85 11.47 1.79
C THR A 553 -20.40 10.09 1.33
N LEU A 554 -19.22 9.66 1.78
CA LEU A 554 -18.66 8.34 1.49
C LEU A 554 -18.90 7.38 2.65
N CYS A 555 -19.18 6.12 2.32
CA CYS A 555 -19.41 5.05 3.29
C CYS A 555 -18.12 4.63 3.98
N ARG A 556 -18.10 4.61 5.32
CA ARG A 556 -16.96 4.10 6.10
C ARG A 556 -17.28 2.93 7.02
N CYS A 557 -18.54 2.49 7.02
CA CYS A 557 -18.96 1.32 7.80
C CYS A 557 -18.82 0.00 7.03
N GLY A 558 -18.58 0.04 5.70
CA GLY A 558 -18.48 -1.13 4.84
C GLY A 558 -19.81 -1.72 4.38
N HIS A 559 -20.96 -1.27 4.91
CA HIS A 559 -22.26 -1.92 4.69
C HIS A 559 -23.23 -1.19 3.76
N SER A 560 -22.92 0.01 3.28
CA SER A 560 -23.76 0.74 2.30
C SER A 560 -24.06 -0.14 1.07
N GLU A 561 -25.30 -0.13 0.60
CA GLU A 561 -25.71 -0.73 -0.68
C GLU A 561 -25.43 0.21 -1.86
N ASN A 562 -25.01 1.45 -1.58
CA ASN A 562 -24.70 2.50 -2.56
C ASN A 562 -23.20 2.86 -2.59
N LYS A 563 -22.29 1.90 -2.37
CA LYS A 563 -20.84 2.16 -2.30
C LYS A 563 -20.31 2.82 -3.59
N PRO A 564 -19.37 3.76 -3.51
CA PRO A 564 -18.67 4.23 -2.31
C PRO A 564 -19.46 5.28 -1.51
N LEU A 565 -20.66 5.67 -1.94
CA LEU A 565 -21.49 6.63 -1.24
C LEU A 565 -22.13 6.00 0.01
N CYS A 566 -22.42 6.83 1.01
CA CYS A 566 -23.18 6.42 2.18
C CYS A 566 -24.68 6.56 1.88
N ASP A 567 -25.46 5.57 2.31
CA ASP A 567 -26.93 5.49 2.20
C ASP A 567 -27.63 5.56 3.58
N GLY A 568 -26.87 5.72 4.66
CA GLY A 568 -27.41 5.75 6.03
C GLY A 568 -27.43 4.40 6.75
N THR A 569 -27.03 3.29 6.10
CA THR A 569 -26.99 1.94 6.71
C THR A 569 -26.22 1.90 8.03
N HIS A 570 -25.23 2.79 8.23
CA HIS A 570 -24.48 2.91 9.48
C HIS A 570 -25.38 3.12 10.71
N ARG A 571 -26.55 3.77 10.57
CA ARG A 571 -27.52 3.94 11.66
C ARG A 571 -28.18 2.62 12.04
N GLU A 572 -28.57 1.82 11.06
CA GLU A 572 -29.29 0.56 11.26
C GLU A 572 -28.41 -0.48 11.95
N ILE A 573 -27.14 -0.55 11.57
CA ILE A 573 -26.18 -1.49 12.15
C ILE A 573 -25.53 -0.96 13.44
N GLY A 574 -25.86 0.26 13.87
CA GLY A 574 -25.29 0.88 15.06
C GLY A 574 -23.77 1.05 14.98
N PHE A 575 -23.24 1.48 13.81
CA PHE A 575 -21.81 1.60 13.58
C PHE A 575 -21.15 2.57 14.59
N ARG A 576 -20.03 2.16 15.17
CA ARG A 576 -19.25 2.93 16.15
C ARG A 576 -17.78 2.96 15.78
N ASP A 577 -17.10 4.04 16.16
CA ASP A 577 -15.66 4.03 16.26
C ASP A 577 -15.31 3.40 17.61
N GLU A 578 -14.53 2.32 17.63
CA GLU A 578 -14.11 1.62 18.86
C GLU A 578 -13.29 2.51 19.81
N ASN A 579 -12.85 3.68 19.32
CA ASN A 579 -12.16 4.73 20.06
C ASN A 579 -13.05 5.96 20.38
N ALA A 580 -14.39 5.82 20.35
CA ALA A 580 -15.26 6.87 20.89
C ALA A 580 -15.07 6.90 22.41
N PRO A 581 -14.66 8.05 23.01
CA PRO A 581 -14.35 8.14 24.43
C PRO A 581 -15.53 7.81 25.34
#